data_AF-A0A1M3IP33-F1
#
_entry.id   AF-A0A1M3IP33-F1
#
_cell.length_a   1.000
_cell.length_b   1.000
_cell.length_c   1.000
_cell.angle_alpha   90.00
_cell.angle_beta   90.00
_cell.angle_gamma   90.00
#
_symmetry.space_group_name_H-M   'P 1'
#
loop_
_entity.id
_entity.type
_entity.pdbx_description
1 polymer ?
#
loop_
_entity_poly.entity_id
_entity_poly.type
_entity_poly.pdbx_seq_one_letter_code
_entity_poly.pdbx_strand_id
1 'polypeptide(L)'
;MKLLVSFISRCKHNESGYSLIELAIVLAIIGIIGGLTVPLLTHQLEKSRLEVTRRHHQEIVDSLASYAAFHRTLPCPADPAAQGQKAGVARPYCAKATEIIGIIPYRTLGLPESVARDGYKNFITYAAEAKIIFSPVAEHDFKMFCRKISPRSLKVIDENGSNVLGASEDSILFVLVSHGPTGHGAYIGKGTTEKRQGADAGHGEIENGNGDLTFISSPYSTREDALFRHIVTWKTQRNFAGICTSYRLHSSIN
;
A
#
# COMPACT_ATOMS: atom_id res chain seq x y z
N MET A 1 84.98 -1.93 45.21
CA MET A 1 84.46 -3.13 44.49
C MET A 1 83.14 -2.71 43.85
N LYS A 2 83.13 -2.37 42.55
CA LYS A 2 82.47 -3.14 41.45
C LYS A 2 80.96 -3.36 41.71
N LEU A 3 79.98 -3.09 40.84
CA LEU A 3 79.90 -2.68 39.43
C LEU A 3 78.41 -2.28 39.17
N LEU A 4 78.20 -1.22 38.38
CA LEU A 4 77.29 -1.08 37.23
C LEU A 4 75.85 -1.67 37.17
N VAL A 5 74.95 -0.77 36.75
CA VAL A 5 74.04 -0.88 35.58
C VAL A 5 72.60 -1.36 35.79
N SER A 6 71.73 -0.36 35.88
CA SER A 6 70.54 -0.13 35.02
C SER A 6 70.21 -1.26 34.03
N PHE A 7 69.19 -2.05 34.35
CA PHE A 7 68.50 -2.91 33.40
C PHE A 7 67.10 -2.34 33.14
N ILE A 8 67.04 -1.29 32.31
CA ILE A 8 65.82 -0.96 31.58
C ILE A 8 65.74 -1.99 30.45
N SER A 9 64.86 -2.98 30.61
CA SER A 9 64.48 -3.89 29.53
C SER A 9 63.97 -3.08 28.34
N ARG A 10 64.80 -2.98 27.29
CA ARG A 10 64.36 -2.56 25.96
C ARG A 10 63.45 -3.64 25.38
N CYS A 11 62.14 -3.53 25.60
CA CYS A 11 61.19 -4.05 24.61
C CYS A 11 61.38 -3.21 23.35
N LYS A 12 62.11 -3.77 22.39
CA LYS A 12 62.20 -3.20 21.04
C LYS A 12 60.82 -3.37 20.41
N HIS A 13 59.95 -2.37 20.56
CA HIS A 13 58.74 -2.25 19.76
C HIS A 13 59.16 -2.08 18.31
N ASN A 14 59.12 -3.18 17.57
CA ASN A 14 59.16 -3.16 16.13
C ASN A 14 57.75 -2.80 15.66
N GLU A 15 57.36 -1.55 15.87
CA GLU A 15 56.17 -0.96 15.27
C GLU A 15 56.45 -0.89 13.76
N SER A 16 56.13 -1.96 13.04
CA SER A 16 56.05 -1.93 11.59
C SER A 16 54.84 -1.06 11.25
N GLY A 17 55.09 0.24 11.02
CA GLY A 17 54.08 1.15 10.52
C GLY A 17 53.55 0.65 9.17
N TYR A 18 52.23 0.63 9.02
CA TYR A 18 51.58 0.28 7.76
C TYR A 18 52.09 1.19 6.65
N SER A 19 52.41 0.60 5.49
CA SER A 19 52.87 1.37 4.35
C SER A 19 51.73 2.25 3.81
N LEU A 20 52.04 3.51 3.47
CA LEU A 20 51.05 4.42 2.87
C LEU A 20 50.41 3.82 1.61
N ILE A 21 51.15 3.01 0.84
CA ILE A 21 50.61 2.35 -0.35
C ILE A 21 49.68 1.18 0.00
N GLU A 22 49.93 0.47 1.10
CA GLU A 22 49.07 -0.63 1.56
C GLU A 22 47.71 -0.08 2.00
N LEU A 23 47.71 1.02 2.76
CA LEU A 23 46.49 1.72 3.13
C LEU A 23 45.76 2.28 1.90
N ALA A 24 46.48 2.82 0.91
CA ALA A 24 45.89 3.33 -0.32
C ALA A 24 45.21 2.23 -1.16
N ILE A 25 45.83 1.05 -1.26
CA ILE A 25 45.24 -0.11 -1.96
C ILE A 25 43.99 -0.60 -1.22
N VAL A 26 44.03 -0.68 0.11
CA VAL A 26 42.86 -1.09 0.91
C VAL A 26 41.69 -0.12 0.70
N LEU A 27 41.94 1.19 0.75
CA LEU A 27 40.90 2.20 0.51
C LEU A 27 40.38 2.16 -0.93
N ALA A 28 41.24 1.91 -1.91
CA ALA A 28 40.82 1.74 -3.31
C ALA A 28 39.89 0.53 -3.47
N ILE A 29 40.22 -0.62 -2.86
CA ILE A 29 39.38 -1.82 -2.90
C ILE A 29 38.04 -1.57 -2.21
N ILE A 30 38.05 -0.96 -1.01
CA ILE A 30 36.82 -0.60 -0.29
C ILE A 30 35.96 0.35 -1.12
N GLY A 31 36.57 1.33 -1.78
CA GLY A 31 35.87 2.27 -2.67
C GLY A 31 35.19 1.57 -3.85
N ILE A 32 35.88 0.63 -4.50
CA ILE A 32 35.32 -0.15 -5.62
C ILE A 32 34.17 -1.04 -5.15
N ILE A 33 34.34 -1.76 -4.04
CA ILE A 33 33.30 -2.63 -3.49
C ILE A 33 32.08 -1.80 -3.06
N GLY A 34 32.31 -0.67 -2.36
CA GLY A 34 31.26 0.24 -1.94
C GLY A 34 30.48 0.82 -3.12
N GLY A 35 31.19 1.22 -4.20
CA GLY A 35 30.58 1.80 -5.39
C GLY A 35 29.62 0.84 -6.12
N LEU A 36 29.91 -0.46 -6.12
CA LEU A 36 29.07 -1.47 -6.79
C LEU A 36 27.94 -2.02 -5.90
N THR A 37 28.16 -2.15 -4.59
CA THR A 37 27.22 -2.82 -3.67
C THR A 37 26.02 -1.96 -3.29
N VAL A 38 26.22 -0.66 -3.07
CA VAL A 38 25.15 0.27 -2.64
C VAL A 38 23.98 0.35 -3.63
N PRO A 39 24.18 0.62 -4.94
CA PRO A 39 23.06 0.74 -5.88
C PRO A 39 22.29 -0.57 -6.07
N LEU A 40 22.97 -1.72 -5.96
CA LEU A 40 22.30 -3.02 -6.03
C LEU A 40 21.37 -3.24 -4.83
N LEU A 41 21.83 -2.89 -3.63
CA LEU A 41 21.06 -3.05 -2.41
C LEU A 41 19.80 -2.17 -2.42
N THR A 42 19.89 -0.91 -2.86
CA THR A 42 18.73 -0.01 -2.93
C THR A 42 17.67 -0.53 -3.89
N HIS A 43 18.06 -1.05 -5.05
CA HIS A 43 17.13 -1.69 -6.00
C HIS A 43 16.46 -2.96 -5.43
N GLN A 44 17.19 -3.78 -4.69
CA GLN A 44 16.62 -4.97 -4.04
C GLN A 44 15.60 -4.60 -2.96
N LEU A 45 15.91 -3.59 -2.14
CA LEU A 45 14.97 -3.08 -1.13
C LEU A 45 13.70 -2.53 -1.78
N GLU A 46 13.83 -1.76 -2.87
CA GLU A 46 12.69 -1.21 -3.60
C GLU A 46 11.78 -2.33 -4.14
N LYS A 47 12.36 -3.33 -4.81
CA LYS A 47 11.61 -4.51 -5.28
C LYS A 47 10.89 -5.22 -4.14
N SER A 48 11.59 -5.42 -3.01
CA SER A 48 11.00 -6.03 -1.82
C SER A 48 9.79 -5.24 -1.30
N ARG A 49 9.86 -3.90 -1.26
CA ARG A 49 8.72 -3.07 -0.86
C ARG A 49 7.54 -3.22 -1.80
N LEU A 50 7.77 -3.23 -3.12
CA LEU A 50 6.71 -3.43 -4.11
C LEU A 50 6.07 -4.83 -4.01
N GLU A 51 6.87 -5.87 -3.77
CA GLU A 51 6.37 -7.23 -3.52
C GLU A 51 5.54 -7.32 -2.25
N VAL A 52 5.98 -6.68 -1.16
CA VAL A 52 5.22 -6.57 0.08
C VAL A 52 3.88 -5.87 -0.17
N THR A 53 3.87 -4.74 -0.88
CA THR A 53 2.63 -4.03 -1.24
C THR A 53 1.67 -4.93 -2.03
N ARG A 54 2.15 -5.60 -3.08
CA ARG A 54 1.30 -6.48 -3.90
C ARG A 54 0.75 -7.65 -3.09
N ARG A 55 1.56 -8.24 -2.20
CA ARG A 55 1.13 -9.31 -1.30
C ARG A 55 0.05 -8.83 -0.34
N HIS A 56 0.25 -7.68 0.30
CA HIS A 56 -0.76 -7.10 1.20
C HIS A 56 -2.06 -6.76 0.47
N HIS A 57 -1.99 -6.20 -0.74
CA HIS A 57 -3.17 -5.96 -1.57
C HIS A 57 -3.95 -7.26 -1.83
N GLN A 58 -3.25 -8.37 -2.12
CA GLN A 58 -3.89 -9.66 -2.32
C GLN A 58 -4.54 -10.19 -1.04
N GLU A 59 -3.83 -10.17 0.09
CA GLU A 59 -4.38 -10.59 1.39
C GLU A 59 -5.63 -9.78 1.81
N ILE A 60 -5.62 -8.47 1.53
CA ILE A 60 -6.77 -7.59 1.71
C ILE A 60 -7.94 -8.01 0.81
N VAL A 61 -7.69 -8.25 -0.48
CA VAL A 61 -8.72 -8.66 -1.44
C VAL A 61 -9.37 -9.98 -1.01
N ASP A 62 -8.57 -10.94 -0.56
CA ASP A 62 -9.06 -12.26 -0.11
C ASP A 62 -9.88 -12.15 1.18
N SER A 63 -9.49 -11.25 2.10
CA SER A 63 -10.23 -10.98 3.32
C SER A 63 -11.55 -10.23 3.03
N LEU A 64 -11.54 -9.27 2.10
CA LEU A 64 -12.75 -8.60 1.62
C LEU A 64 -13.70 -9.61 0.96
N ALA A 65 -13.19 -10.55 0.17
CA ALA A 65 -13.97 -11.61 -0.45
C ALA A 65 -14.64 -12.50 0.60
N SER A 66 -13.88 -12.91 1.62
CA SER A 66 -14.39 -13.68 2.74
C SER A 66 -15.48 -12.91 3.49
N TYR A 67 -15.24 -11.64 3.81
CA TYR A 67 -16.23 -10.78 4.47
C TYR A 67 -17.52 -10.66 3.65
N ALA A 68 -17.40 -10.43 2.33
CA ALA A 68 -18.56 -10.34 1.45
C ALA A 68 -19.33 -11.67 1.35
N ALA A 69 -18.67 -12.82 1.40
CA ALA A 69 -19.34 -14.12 1.40
C ALA A 69 -20.21 -14.34 2.65
N PHE A 70 -19.76 -13.88 3.82
CA PHE A 70 -20.49 -14.02 5.09
C PHE A 70 -21.53 -12.91 5.30
N HIS A 71 -21.18 -11.66 5.04
CA HIS A 71 -22.01 -10.49 5.35
C HIS A 71 -22.83 -9.97 4.17
N ARG A 72 -22.60 -10.51 2.95
CA ARG A 72 -23.28 -10.10 1.70
C ARG A 72 -23.10 -8.61 1.36
N THR A 73 -22.10 -7.98 1.96
CA THR A 73 -21.71 -6.59 1.78
C THR A 73 -20.20 -6.45 1.98
N LEU A 74 -19.62 -5.32 1.58
CA LEU A 74 -18.25 -4.96 1.94
C LEU A 74 -18.24 -4.15 3.24
N PRO A 75 -17.17 -4.23 4.05
CA PRO A 75 -17.09 -3.44 5.26
C PRO A 75 -16.94 -1.96 4.91
N CYS A 76 -17.50 -1.07 5.72
CA CYS A 76 -17.16 0.34 5.65
C CYS A 76 -15.67 0.55 5.95
N PRO A 77 -15.00 1.52 5.28
CA PRO A 77 -13.65 1.90 5.64
C PRO A 77 -13.52 2.21 7.14
N ALA A 78 -12.38 1.87 7.72
CA ALA A 78 -12.07 2.26 9.08
C ALA A 78 -11.71 3.74 9.13
N ASP A 79 -11.94 4.35 10.30
CA ASP A 79 -11.59 5.74 10.53
C ASP A 79 -10.08 5.90 10.74
N PRO A 80 -9.36 6.66 9.89
CA PRO A 80 -7.94 6.92 10.11
C PRO A 80 -7.67 7.62 11.46
N ALA A 81 -8.62 8.42 11.96
CA ALA A 81 -8.48 9.10 13.24
C ALA A 81 -8.75 8.17 14.43
N ALA A 82 -9.35 6.99 14.24
CA ALA A 82 -9.66 6.10 15.36
C ALA A 82 -8.39 5.58 16.05
N GLN A 83 -8.46 5.49 17.37
CA GLN A 83 -7.37 5.03 18.24
C GLN A 83 -7.85 3.89 19.15
N GLY A 84 -6.89 3.21 19.79
CA GLY A 84 -7.16 2.14 20.75
C GLY A 84 -7.93 0.97 20.12
N GLN A 85 -8.96 0.50 20.82
CA GLN A 85 -9.77 -0.65 20.38
C GLN A 85 -10.60 -0.38 19.11
N LYS A 86 -10.83 0.90 18.77
CA LYS A 86 -11.57 1.28 17.55
C LYS A 86 -10.66 1.41 16.32
N ALA A 87 -9.35 1.47 16.49
CA ALA A 87 -8.41 1.60 15.38
C ALA A 87 -8.48 0.37 14.46
N GLY A 88 -8.71 0.59 13.17
CA GLY A 88 -8.84 -0.49 12.18
C GLY A 88 -10.14 -1.28 12.24
N VAL A 89 -11.13 -0.84 13.01
CA VAL A 89 -12.48 -1.42 13.00
C VAL A 89 -13.33 -0.70 11.96
N ALA A 90 -14.05 -1.45 11.13
CA ALA A 90 -15.01 -0.91 10.18
C ALA A 90 -16.05 -0.05 10.90
N ARG A 91 -16.44 1.07 10.28
CA ARG A 91 -17.58 1.85 10.78
C ARG A 91 -18.84 0.97 10.73
N PRO A 92 -19.74 1.03 11.73
CA PRO A 92 -20.98 0.25 11.71
C PRO A 92 -21.87 0.57 10.51
N TYR A 93 -21.87 1.83 10.10
CA TYR A 93 -22.49 2.33 8.89
C TYR A 93 -21.65 3.48 8.36
N CYS A 94 -21.58 3.58 7.05
CA CYS A 94 -21.20 4.80 6.37
C CYS A 94 -22.50 5.58 6.23
N ALA A 95 -22.56 6.87 6.50
CA ALA A 95 -23.72 7.72 6.18
C ALA A 95 -23.33 8.87 5.24
N LYS A 96 -22.05 9.24 5.21
CA LYS A 96 -21.52 10.37 4.45
C LYS A 96 -20.65 9.90 3.30
N ALA A 97 -20.61 10.68 2.22
CA ALA A 97 -19.71 10.42 1.10
C ALA A 97 -18.23 10.36 1.54
N THR A 98 -17.85 11.14 2.56
CA THR A 98 -16.48 11.14 3.12
C THR A 98 -16.12 9.86 3.87
N GLU A 99 -17.09 9.03 4.23
CA GLU A 99 -16.89 7.79 4.99
C GLU A 99 -16.73 6.56 4.07
N ILE A 100 -16.95 6.73 2.76
CA ILE A 100 -16.79 5.65 1.77
C ILE A 100 -15.33 5.51 1.31
N ILE A 101 -14.46 6.41 1.76
CA ILE A 101 -13.01 6.37 1.60
C ILE A 101 -12.34 6.47 2.98
N GLY A 102 -11.30 5.68 3.22
CA GLY A 102 -10.60 5.64 4.50
C GLY A 102 -9.42 4.67 4.48
N ILE A 103 -9.08 4.14 5.64
CA ILE A 103 -8.08 3.07 5.75
C ILE A 103 -8.77 1.70 5.76
N ILE A 104 -7.99 0.66 5.47
CA ILE A 104 -8.43 -0.72 5.56
C ILE A 104 -8.97 -1.02 6.98
N PRO A 105 -10.19 -1.58 7.12
CA PRO A 105 -10.71 -2.02 8.40
C PRO A 105 -10.07 -3.35 8.82
N TYR A 106 -8.75 -3.32 9.05
CA TYR A 106 -7.93 -4.52 9.24
C TYR A 106 -8.36 -5.38 10.43
N ARG A 107 -8.83 -4.80 11.55
CA ARG A 107 -9.33 -5.60 12.67
C ARG A 107 -10.65 -6.29 12.33
N THR A 108 -11.54 -5.62 11.61
CA THR A 108 -12.79 -6.23 11.14
C THR A 108 -12.52 -7.35 10.14
N LEU A 109 -11.48 -7.20 9.33
CA LEU A 109 -11.05 -8.21 8.35
C LEU A 109 -10.18 -9.33 8.96
N GLY A 110 -9.87 -9.29 10.25
CA GLY A 110 -8.99 -10.28 10.88
C GLY A 110 -7.52 -10.17 10.45
N LEU A 111 -7.11 -9.03 9.90
CA LEU A 111 -5.77 -8.74 9.41
C LEU A 111 -4.95 -7.96 10.46
N PRO A 112 -3.63 -8.18 10.53
CA PRO A 112 -2.75 -7.33 11.32
C PRO A 112 -2.62 -5.93 10.68
N GLU A 113 -2.38 -4.90 11.50
CA GLU A 113 -2.20 -3.53 11.00
C GLU A 113 -1.07 -3.42 9.97
N SER A 114 -0.03 -4.27 10.08
CA SER A 114 1.07 -4.29 9.12
C SER A 114 0.62 -4.56 7.68
N VAL A 115 -0.46 -5.34 7.49
CA VAL A 115 -1.04 -5.63 6.17
C VAL A 115 -1.90 -4.48 5.67
N ALA A 116 -2.45 -3.64 6.56
CA ALA A 116 -3.14 -2.40 6.20
C ALA A 116 -2.20 -1.31 5.68
N ARG A 117 -0.88 -1.56 5.66
CA ARG A 117 0.15 -0.64 5.22
C ARG A 117 0.88 -1.18 4.01
N ASP A 118 1.32 -0.31 3.12
CA ASP A 118 2.16 -0.68 1.98
C ASP A 118 3.60 -1.02 2.40
N GLY A 119 4.44 -1.44 1.45
CA GLY A 119 5.85 -1.73 1.69
C GLY A 119 6.67 -0.55 2.23
N TYR A 120 6.16 0.68 2.08
CA TYR A 120 6.75 1.92 2.57
C TYR A 120 6.16 2.37 3.92
N LYS A 121 5.29 1.55 4.51
CA LYS A 121 4.62 1.75 5.82
C LYS A 121 3.54 2.83 5.82
N ASN A 122 3.12 3.30 4.65
CA ASN A 122 1.96 4.18 4.52
C ASN A 122 0.68 3.36 4.63
N PHE A 123 -0.39 3.90 5.22
CA PHE A 123 -1.68 3.23 5.19
C PHE A 123 -2.18 3.12 3.75
N ILE A 124 -2.67 1.93 3.38
CA ILE A 124 -3.36 1.70 2.12
C ILE A 124 -4.72 2.39 2.21
N THR A 125 -5.04 3.23 1.23
CA THR A 125 -6.37 3.82 1.12
C THR A 125 -7.34 2.79 0.56
N TYR A 126 -8.51 2.72 1.17
CA TYR A 126 -9.63 1.89 0.76
C TYR A 126 -10.82 2.77 0.44
N ALA A 127 -11.31 2.69 -0.79
CA ALA A 127 -12.57 3.29 -1.20
C ALA A 127 -13.53 2.18 -1.62
N ALA A 128 -14.77 2.23 -1.14
CA ALA A 128 -15.80 1.24 -1.42
C ALA A 128 -17.03 1.89 -2.05
N GLU A 129 -17.71 1.15 -2.90
CA GLU A 129 -18.90 1.63 -3.60
C GLU A 129 -20.05 1.85 -2.60
N ALA A 130 -20.51 3.09 -2.58
CA ALA A 130 -21.57 3.62 -1.73
C ALA A 130 -22.77 2.66 -1.63
N LYS A 131 -23.32 2.22 -2.77
CA LYS A 131 -24.54 1.40 -2.79
C LYS A 131 -24.38 0.02 -2.13
N ILE A 132 -23.15 -0.47 -2.01
CA ILE A 132 -22.87 -1.75 -1.36
C ILE A 132 -22.79 -1.56 0.16
N ILE A 133 -22.12 -0.49 0.61
CA ILE A 133 -21.82 -0.28 2.03
C ILE A 133 -22.88 0.54 2.80
N PHE A 134 -23.77 1.28 2.09
CA PHE A 134 -24.80 2.12 2.71
C PHE A 134 -26.09 1.39 3.11
N SER A 135 -26.36 0.18 2.62
CA SER A 135 -27.65 -0.48 2.92
C SER A 135 -27.67 -1.05 4.35
N PRO A 136 -28.75 -0.86 5.13
CA PRO A 136 -28.90 -1.48 6.43
C PRO A 136 -28.82 -3.01 6.31
N VAL A 137 -28.08 -3.63 7.24
CA VAL A 137 -27.66 -5.04 7.22
C VAL A 137 -28.82 -6.03 7.03
N ALA A 138 -30.04 -5.63 7.39
CA ALA A 138 -31.26 -6.43 7.29
C ALA A 138 -31.75 -6.70 5.85
N GLU A 139 -31.27 -5.97 4.83
CA GLU A 139 -31.72 -6.11 3.43
C GLU A 139 -30.65 -6.66 2.46
N HIS A 140 -29.46 -7.04 2.94
CA HIS A 140 -28.41 -7.54 2.04
C HIS A 140 -28.72 -8.96 1.55
N ASP A 141 -29.37 -9.04 0.40
CA ASP A 141 -29.45 -10.24 -0.42
C ASP A 141 -28.32 -10.24 -1.46
N PHE A 142 -27.81 -11.43 -1.80
CA PHE A 142 -26.83 -11.62 -2.88
C PHE A 142 -27.31 -11.02 -4.20
N LYS A 143 -28.63 -10.99 -4.44
CA LYS A 143 -29.24 -10.30 -5.58
C LYS A 143 -28.91 -8.82 -5.63
N MET A 144 -28.88 -8.12 -4.48
CA MET A 144 -28.55 -6.70 -4.41
C MET A 144 -27.06 -6.48 -4.67
N PHE A 145 -26.21 -7.30 -4.06
CA PHE A 145 -24.75 -7.27 -4.27
C PHE A 145 -24.35 -7.51 -5.73
N CYS A 146 -25.11 -8.35 -6.45
CA CYS A 146 -24.82 -8.74 -7.83
C CYS A 146 -25.58 -7.94 -8.91
N ARG A 147 -26.46 -7.01 -8.53
CA ARG A 147 -27.16 -6.14 -9.47
C ARG A 147 -26.23 -5.03 -9.96
N LYS A 148 -26.35 -4.66 -11.24
CA LYS A 148 -25.62 -3.52 -11.80
C LYS A 148 -25.84 -2.25 -10.96
N ILE A 149 -24.74 -1.66 -10.49
CA ILE A 149 -24.76 -0.44 -9.67
C ILE A 149 -24.75 0.77 -10.61
N SER A 150 -25.76 1.64 -10.50
CA SER A 150 -25.84 2.90 -11.26
C SER A 150 -26.58 3.97 -10.45
N PRO A 151 -26.07 5.21 -10.33
CA PRO A 151 -24.78 5.69 -10.86
C PRO A 151 -23.57 5.05 -10.16
N ARG A 152 -22.39 5.12 -10.79
CA ARG A 152 -21.11 4.65 -10.26
C ARG A 152 -20.47 5.76 -9.43
N SER A 153 -20.15 5.51 -8.15
CA SER A 153 -19.47 6.50 -7.31
C SER A 153 -17.96 6.42 -7.47
N LEU A 154 -17.41 5.23 -7.71
CA LEU A 154 -15.98 5.02 -7.93
C LEU A 154 -15.62 5.08 -9.42
N LYS A 155 -14.55 5.81 -9.76
CA LYS A 155 -13.99 5.88 -11.11
C LYS A 155 -12.50 5.54 -11.09
N VAL A 156 -12.06 4.75 -12.07
CA VAL A 156 -10.63 4.53 -12.33
C VAL A 156 -10.37 4.90 -13.78
N ILE A 157 -9.39 5.77 -13.99
CA ILE A 157 -8.92 6.25 -15.29
C ILE A 157 -7.45 5.84 -15.49
N ASP A 158 -7.02 5.74 -16.74
CA ASP A 158 -5.60 5.61 -17.07
C ASP A 158 -4.87 6.97 -17.01
N GLU A 159 -3.56 6.96 -17.24
CA GLU A 159 -2.75 8.19 -17.29
C GLU A 159 -3.19 9.21 -18.36
N ASN A 160 -3.96 8.78 -19.36
CA ASN A 160 -4.48 9.63 -20.44
C ASN A 160 -5.89 10.16 -20.14
N GLY A 161 -6.45 9.84 -18.97
CA GLY A 161 -7.79 10.27 -18.56
C GLY A 161 -8.93 9.41 -19.12
N SER A 162 -8.63 8.29 -19.77
CA SER A 162 -9.64 7.37 -20.29
C SER A 162 -10.12 6.41 -19.21
N ASN A 163 -11.42 6.10 -19.16
CA ASN A 163 -11.95 5.12 -18.21
C ASN A 163 -11.37 3.73 -18.47
N VAL A 164 -10.86 3.07 -17.43
CA VAL A 164 -10.34 1.69 -17.55
C VAL A 164 -11.44 0.64 -17.73
N LEU A 165 -12.70 1.03 -17.46
CA LEU A 165 -13.88 0.19 -17.67
C LEU A 165 -14.70 0.71 -18.85
N GLY A 166 -15.13 -0.20 -19.72
CA GLY A 166 -16.11 0.10 -20.77
C GLY A 166 -17.46 0.59 -20.22
N ALA A 167 -18.22 1.31 -21.03
CA ALA A 167 -19.51 1.88 -20.62
C ALA A 167 -20.52 0.80 -20.16
N SER A 168 -20.49 -0.38 -20.79
CA SER A 168 -21.37 -1.51 -20.48
C SER A 168 -20.93 -2.37 -19.29
N GLU A 169 -19.70 -2.20 -18.79
CA GLU A 169 -19.10 -3.08 -17.78
C GLU A 169 -19.72 -2.95 -16.38
N ASP A 170 -19.45 -3.95 -15.53
CA ASP A 170 -19.89 -3.93 -14.14
C ASP A 170 -19.11 -2.88 -13.34
N SER A 171 -19.76 -2.26 -12.35
CA SER A 171 -19.18 -1.16 -11.57
C SER A 171 -18.05 -1.65 -10.66
N ILE A 172 -17.12 -0.76 -10.35
CA ILE A 172 -16.05 -0.99 -9.38
C ILE A 172 -16.67 -1.12 -7.99
N LEU A 173 -16.33 -2.19 -7.28
CA LEU A 173 -16.78 -2.45 -5.92
C LEU A 173 -15.91 -1.73 -4.89
N PHE A 174 -14.59 -1.75 -5.13
CA PHE A 174 -13.63 -1.06 -4.30
C PHE A 174 -12.34 -0.76 -5.05
N VAL A 175 -11.59 0.19 -4.51
CA VAL A 175 -10.23 0.56 -4.93
C VAL A 175 -9.32 0.54 -3.70
N LEU A 176 -8.13 -0.03 -3.88
CA LEU A 176 -7.00 -0.02 -2.96
C LEU A 176 -5.89 0.84 -3.56
N VAL A 177 -5.31 1.74 -2.77
CA VAL A 177 -4.19 2.59 -3.20
C VAL A 177 -3.04 2.47 -2.22
N SER A 178 -1.90 1.99 -2.71
CA SER A 178 -0.59 2.16 -2.07
C SER A 178 -0.01 3.49 -2.52
N HIS A 179 0.50 4.28 -1.57
CA HIS A 179 1.01 5.63 -1.82
C HIS A 179 2.53 5.68 -2.00
N GLY A 180 3.19 4.52 -1.99
CA GLY A 180 4.56 4.40 -2.47
C GLY A 180 5.59 5.15 -1.62
N PRO A 181 6.76 5.49 -2.18
CA PRO A 181 7.85 6.10 -1.44
C PRO A 181 7.57 7.53 -0.96
N THR A 182 6.78 8.33 -1.70
CA THR A 182 6.40 9.68 -1.25
C THR A 182 5.38 9.64 -0.13
N GLY A 183 4.53 8.61 -0.13
CA GLY A 183 3.39 8.51 0.76
C GLY A 183 2.33 9.60 0.53
N HIS A 184 2.42 10.37 -0.56
CA HIS A 184 1.50 11.47 -0.82
C HIS A 184 0.06 10.93 -0.90
N GLY A 185 -0.87 11.51 -0.15
CA GLY A 185 -2.26 11.04 -0.11
C GLY A 185 -2.54 9.93 0.91
N ALA A 186 -1.50 9.32 1.52
CA ALA A 186 -1.68 8.35 2.59
C ALA A 186 -2.15 9.01 3.88
N TYR A 187 -3.14 8.40 4.54
CA TYR A 187 -3.53 8.82 5.88
C TYR A 187 -2.36 8.66 6.86
N ILE A 188 -2.15 9.69 7.70
CA ILE A 188 -1.17 9.64 8.79
C ILE A 188 -1.67 8.69 9.90
N GLY A 189 -2.97 8.76 10.17
CA GLY A 189 -3.67 8.03 11.22
C GLY A 189 -3.35 8.56 12.63
N LYS A 190 -3.64 7.74 13.66
CA LYS A 190 -3.34 8.05 15.07
C LYS A 190 -4.01 9.34 15.59
N GLY A 191 -5.30 9.51 15.36
CA GLY A 191 -6.05 10.65 15.92
C GLY A 191 -6.28 11.79 14.94
N THR A 192 -5.79 11.67 13.70
CA THR A 192 -6.04 12.64 12.63
C THR A 192 -6.52 11.93 11.36
N THR A 193 -7.32 12.66 10.57
CA THR A 193 -7.71 12.29 9.21
C THR A 193 -6.80 12.93 8.15
N GLU A 194 -5.74 13.62 8.57
CA GLU A 194 -4.76 14.24 7.68
C GLU A 194 -4.05 13.20 6.81
N LYS A 195 -3.74 13.64 5.58
CA LYS A 195 -2.97 12.88 4.61
C LYS A 195 -1.59 13.50 4.46
N ARG A 196 -0.58 12.66 4.25
CA ARG A 196 0.79 13.11 3.99
C ARG A 196 0.85 13.91 2.68
N GLN A 197 1.67 14.95 2.70
CA GLN A 197 2.01 15.78 1.55
C GLN A 197 3.45 15.46 1.13
N GLY A 198 3.63 14.57 0.15
CA GLY A 198 4.94 14.28 -0.42
C GLY A 198 5.35 15.36 -1.42
N ALA A 199 6.57 15.90 -1.30
CA ALA A 199 7.06 17.02 -2.11
C ALA A 199 7.23 16.69 -3.60
N ASP A 200 7.57 15.43 -3.91
CA ASP A 200 7.84 14.97 -5.29
C ASP A 200 6.67 14.16 -5.87
N ALA A 201 5.44 14.45 -5.43
CA ALA A 201 4.26 13.71 -5.88
C ALA A 201 3.91 14.03 -7.33
N GLY A 202 3.83 13.00 -8.18
CA GLY A 202 3.38 13.17 -9.57
C GLY A 202 1.88 13.49 -9.65
N HIS A 203 1.41 14.00 -10.79
CA HIS A 203 0.00 14.34 -11.01
C HIS A 203 -0.96 13.18 -10.66
N GLY A 204 -0.61 11.94 -11.05
CA GLY A 204 -1.42 10.77 -10.70
C GLY A 204 -1.38 10.39 -9.22
N GLU A 205 -0.29 10.72 -8.51
CA GLU A 205 -0.17 10.50 -7.06
C GLU A 205 -1.04 11.51 -6.29
N ILE A 206 -1.07 12.77 -6.76
CA ILE A 206 -1.93 13.84 -6.24
C ILE A 206 -3.41 13.47 -6.44
N GLU A 207 -3.78 13.03 -7.64
CA GLU A 207 -5.15 12.58 -7.94
C GLU A 207 -5.60 11.48 -6.99
N ASN A 208 -4.79 10.43 -6.87
CA ASN A 208 -5.07 9.31 -5.96
C ASN A 208 -5.10 9.71 -4.46
N GLY A 209 -4.62 10.90 -4.12
CA GLY A 209 -4.62 11.46 -2.77
C GLY A 209 -5.76 12.45 -2.46
N ASN A 210 -6.47 12.98 -3.47
CA ASN A 210 -7.39 14.12 -3.30
C ASN A 210 -8.72 13.77 -2.59
N GLY A 211 -9.16 12.51 -2.65
CA GLY A 211 -10.38 12.01 -2.01
C GLY A 211 -11.69 12.25 -2.76
N ASP A 212 -11.67 12.56 -4.06
CA ASP A 212 -12.86 12.81 -4.87
C ASP A 212 -13.48 11.54 -5.52
N LEU A 213 -12.88 10.37 -5.25
CA LEU A 213 -13.29 9.03 -5.73
C LEU A 213 -12.98 8.74 -7.20
N THR A 214 -12.19 9.61 -7.84
CA THR A 214 -11.52 9.33 -9.10
C THR A 214 -10.08 8.91 -8.80
N PHE A 215 -9.63 7.85 -9.46
CA PHE A 215 -8.30 7.28 -9.26
C PHE A 215 -7.60 7.08 -10.59
N ILE A 216 -6.33 7.43 -10.67
CA ILE A 216 -5.47 7.11 -11.80
C ILE A 216 -4.78 5.78 -11.54
N SER A 217 -4.90 4.85 -12.49
CA SER A 217 -4.09 3.64 -12.54
C SER A 217 -3.14 3.70 -13.72
N SER A 218 -1.84 3.66 -13.44
CA SER A 218 -0.79 3.62 -14.45
C SER A 218 0.30 2.61 -14.04
N PRO A 219 1.13 2.08 -14.96
CA PRO A 219 2.28 1.27 -14.60
C PRO A 219 3.24 2.01 -13.65
N TYR A 220 3.81 1.28 -12.69
CA TYR A 220 4.80 1.85 -11.76
C TYR A 220 6.02 2.38 -12.55
N SER A 221 6.36 3.64 -12.35
CA SER A 221 7.44 4.34 -13.04
C SER A 221 8.14 5.32 -12.11
N THR A 222 9.48 5.33 -12.19
CA THR A 222 10.35 6.33 -11.54
C THR A 222 11.03 7.25 -12.55
N ARG A 223 10.46 7.38 -13.76
CA ARG A 223 10.99 8.25 -14.81
C ARG A 223 10.74 9.72 -14.47
N GLU A 224 11.71 10.57 -14.77
CA GLU A 224 11.62 12.01 -14.50
C GLU A 224 10.41 12.69 -15.18
N ASP A 225 10.06 12.25 -16.39
CA ASP A 225 8.96 12.82 -17.18
C ASP A 225 7.58 12.23 -16.85
N ALA A 226 7.54 11.15 -16.06
CA ALA A 226 6.32 10.44 -15.69
C ALA A 226 6.52 9.68 -14.36
N LEU A 227 6.61 10.43 -13.26
CA LEU A 227 6.68 9.88 -11.91
C LEU A 227 5.31 9.35 -11.48
N PHE A 228 5.16 8.03 -11.40
CA PHE A 228 3.97 7.39 -10.85
C PHE A 228 4.37 6.16 -10.04
N ARG A 229 4.38 6.28 -8.72
CA ARG A 229 4.86 5.24 -7.80
C ARG A 229 3.76 4.72 -6.88
N HIS A 230 2.50 4.99 -7.24
CA HIS A 230 1.35 4.37 -6.59
C HIS A 230 1.09 2.98 -7.18
N ILE A 231 0.55 2.07 -6.37
CA ILE A 231 -0.02 0.82 -6.86
C ILE A 231 -1.51 0.88 -6.58
N VAL A 232 -2.31 0.80 -7.64
CA VAL A 232 -3.77 0.82 -7.55
C VAL A 232 -4.29 -0.58 -7.85
N THR A 233 -5.23 -1.07 -7.04
CA THR A 233 -5.87 -2.38 -7.22
C THR A 233 -7.36 -2.23 -7.04
N TRP A 234 -8.16 -2.71 -7.98
CA TRP A 234 -9.61 -2.60 -7.94
C TRP A 234 -10.26 -3.88 -8.44
N LYS A 235 -11.48 -4.12 -7.98
CA LYS A 235 -12.32 -5.24 -8.42
C LYS A 235 -13.71 -4.73 -8.76
N THR A 236 -14.31 -5.33 -9.78
CA THR A 236 -15.71 -5.15 -10.17
C THR A 236 -16.55 -6.30 -9.64
N GLN A 237 -17.88 -6.17 -9.71
CA GLN A 237 -18.80 -7.23 -9.28
C GLN A 237 -18.54 -8.59 -9.95
N ARG A 238 -18.11 -8.60 -11.23
CA ARG A 238 -17.87 -9.84 -11.98
C ARG A 238 -16.54 -10.50 -11.65
N ASN A 239 -15.50 -9.71 -11.41
CA ASN A 239 -14.15 -10.22 -11.19
C ASN A 239 -13.81 -10.42 -9.69
N PHE A 240 -14.78 -10.14 -8.82
CA PHE A 240 -14.67 -10.35 -7.38
C PHE A 240 -15.28 -11.68 -6.96
N ALA A 241 -14.41 -12.61 -6.57
CA ALA A 241 -14.72 -13.91 -5.93
C ALA A 241 -15.72 -14.84 -6.66
N GLY A 242 -16.09 -14.54 -7.93
CA GLY A 242 -17.06 -15.34 -8.69
C GLY A 242 -18.47 -15.39 -8.09
N ILE A 243 -18.71 -14.65 -7.00
CA ILE A 243 -19.93 -14.66 -6.19
C ILE A 243 -21.17 -14.39 -7.05
N CYS A 244 -21.04 -13.49 -8.03
CA CYS A 244 -22.15 -13.09 -8.88
C CYS A 244 -22.33 -13.95 -10.13
N THR A 245 -21.32 -14.73 -10.51
CA THR A 245 -21.40 -15.65 -11.65
C THR A 245 -22.26 -16.86 -11.31
N SER A 246 -22.13 -17.42 -10.10
CA SER A 246 -22.99 -18.50 -9.62
C SER A 246 -24.45 -18.09 -9.45
N TYR A 247 -24.71 -16.87 -8.97
CA TYR A 247 -26.07 -16.32 -8.85
C TYR A 247 -26.78 -16.18 -10.21
N ARG A 248 -26.11 -15.59 -11.22
CA ARG A 248 -26.72 -15.40 -12.55
C ARG A 248 -27.17 -16.72 -13.18
N LEU A 249 -26.39 -17.79 -13.02
CA LEU A 249 -26.72 -19.14 -13.52
C LEU A 249 -27.96 -19.73 -12.86
N HIS A 250 -28.15 -19.51 -11.55
CA HIS A 250 -29.33 -19.97 -10.83
C HIS A 250 -30.60 -19.20 -11.22
N SER A 251 -30.49 -17.89 -11.47
CA SER A 251 -31.64 -17.06 -11.87
C SER A 251 -32.13 -17.27 -13.30
N SER A 252 -31.37 -17.98 -14.15
CA SER A 252 -31.74 -18.29 -15.53
C SER A 252 -32.43 -19.66 -15.70
N ILE A 253 -32.55 -20.44 -14.62
CA ILE A 253 -33.16 -21.79 -14.63
C ILE A 253 -34.59 -21.76 -14.06
N ASN A 254 -35.01 -20.65 -13.43
CA ASN A 254 -36.36 -20.38 -12.97
C ASN A 254 -36.97 -19.23 -13.77
#